data_AF-A0AAU8K6X8-F1
#
_entry.id   AF-A0AAU8K6X8-F1
#
_cell.length_a   1.000
_cell.length_b   1.000
_cell.length_c   1.000
_cell.angle_alpha   90.00
_cell.angle_beta   90.00
_cell.angle_gamma   90.00
#
_symmetry.space_group_name_H-M   'P 1'
#
loop_
_entity.id
_entity.type
_entity.pdbx_description
1 polymer ?
#
loop_
_entity_poly.entity_id
_entity_poly.type
_entity_poly.pdbx_seq_one_letter_code
_entity_poly.pdbx_strand_id
1 'polypeptide(L)'
;MTEDDIANVTGLPVHTWRRRHAAAFRARVPVVNPGERLRLYDEEQVRAYLDGKSWPPVADDEDQEPAAEDQEPVAEDDSNAWPTAVPQGAEHPDDLLTDKETANVLGIRDATVRAYATTGYLPAGIERHGRTWWPRRVAEARRDADDQHHQTPGRKPGDPRNRAPRPRHDPRVEEIAELATRAPLTTADVVQRFGVGERTAQRLLAAARTRAES
;
A
#
# COMPACT_ATOMS: atom_id res chain seq x y z
N MET A 1 12.88 -12.36 13.86
CA MET A 1 13.38 -13.72 13.52
C MET A 1 12.29 -14.78 13.71
N THR A 2 12.19 -15.80 12.87
CA THR A 2 11.20 -16.91 13.00
C THR A 2 11.79 -18.14 13.67
N GLU A 3 10.96 -19.08 14.14
CA GLU A 3 11.43 -20.37 14.67
C GLU A 3 12.27 -21.19 13.67
N ASP A 4 12.03 -21.02 12.37
CA ASP A 4 12.84 -21.67 11.33
C ASP A 4 14.25 -21.07 11.30
N ASP A 5 14.35 -19.75 11.33
CA ASP A 5 15.63 -19.04 11.44
C ASP A 5 16.40 -19.44 12.71
N ILE A 6 15.70 -19.59 13.85
CA ILE A 6 16.30 -20.01 15.12
C ILE A 6 16.85 -21.43 15.03
N ALA A 7 16.08 -22.33 14.42
CA ALA A 7 16.52 -23.71 14.18
C ALA A 7 17.77 -23.74 13.30
N ASN A 8 17.80 -22.92 12.25
CA ASN A 8 18.97 -22.79 11.37
C ASN A 8 20.19 -22.25 12.11
N VAL A 9 20.05 -21.20 12.94
CA VAL A 9 21.14 -20.64 13.75
C VAL A 9 21.68 -21.66 14.77
N THR A 10 20.80 -22.48 15.35
CA THR A 10 21.18 -23.54 16.31
C THR A 10 21.70 -24.81 15.63
N GLY A 11 21.73 -24.87 14.29
CA GLY A 11 22.15 -26.05 13.54
C GLY A 11 21.21 -27.26 13.69
N LEU A 12 19.96 -27.05 14.12
CA LEU A 12 18.98 -28.09 14.35
C LEU A 12 17.91 -28.08 13.26
N PRO A 13 17.41 -29.25 12.82
CA PRO A 13 16.20 -29.30 12.01
C PRO A 13 15.02 -28.66 12.74
N VAL A 14 14.19 -27.87 12.05
CA VAL A 14 13.08 -27.11 12.65
C VAL A 14 12.13 -27.98 13.49
N HIS A 15 11.87 -29.21 13.06
CA HIS A 15 11.02 -30.14 13.80
C HIS A 15 11.65 -30.57 15.14
N THR A 16 12.97 -30.78 15.17
CA THR A 16 13.74 -31.14 16.37
C THR A 16 13.76 -29.97 17.34
N TRP A 17 14.02 -28.76 16.83
CA TRP A 17 14.02 -27.54 17.61
C TRP A 17 12.64 -27.29 18.25
N ARG A 18 11.57 -27.42 17.46
CA ARG A 18 10.18 -27.28 17.93
C ARG A 18 9.82 -28.27 19.04
N ARG A 19 10.28 -29.51 18.91
CA ARG A 19 9.99 -30.57 19.89
C ARG A 19 10.75 -30.39 21.20
N ARG A 20 12.00 -29.92 21.16
CA ARG A 20 12.92 -29.93 22.31
C ARG A 20 13.08 -28.57 23.01
N HIS A 21 13.05 -27.47 22.25
CA HIS A 21 13.45 -26.16 22.77
C HIS A 21 12.34 -25.10 22.69
N ALA A 22 11.40 -25.23 21.75
CA ALA A 22 10.40 -24.19 21.52
C ALA A 22 9.47 -23.93 22.72
N ALA A 23 9.16 -24.93 23.54
CA ALA A 23 8.28 -24.72 24.69
C ALA A 23 8.92 -23.80 25.73
N ALA A 24 10.17 -24.08 26.13
CA ALA A 24 10.94 -23.24 27.05
C ALA A 24 11.23 -21.85 26.46
N PHE A 25 11.55 -21.81 25.17
CA PHE A 25 11.79 -20.56 24.45
C PHE A 25 10.55 -19.66 24.42
N ARG A 26 9.37 -20.19 24.03
CA ARG A 26 8.11 -19.42 23.95
C ARG A 26 7.60 -18.96 25.31
N ALA A 27 7.96 -19.65 26.38
CA ALA A 27 7.65 -19.22 27.73
C ALA A 27 8.49 -18.02 28.17
N ARG A 28 9.67 -17.84 27.57
CA ARG A 28 10.66 -16.83 27.98
C ARG A 28 10.78 -15.66 27.02
N VAL A 29 10.65 -15.85 25.71
CA VAL A 29 10.80 -14.80 24.70
C VAL A 29 9.42 -14.41 24.13
N PRO A 30 9.00 -13.15 24.29
CA PRO A 30 7.70 -12.69 23.81
C PRO A 30 7.64 -12.65 22.27
N VAL A 31 6.43 -12.87 21.73
CA VAL A 31 6.17 -12.74 20.30
C VAL A 31 5.90 -11.28 19.93
N VAL A 32 6.53 -10.80 18.87
CA VAL A 32 6.41 -9.41 18.40
C VAL A 32 5.08 -9.17 17.69
N ASN A 33 4.56 -10.19 16.99
CA ASN A 33 3.31 -10.12 16.22
C ASN A 33 2.24 -11.08 16.77
N PRO A 34 1.63 -10.78 17.93
CA PRO A 34 0.59 -11.63 18.50
C PRO A 34 -0.62 -11.71 17.55
N GLY A 35 -1.16 -12.93 17.38
CA GLY A 35 -2.34 -13.19 16.55
C GLY A 35 -2.07 -13.56 15.09
N GLU A 36 -0.84 -13.36 14.59
CA GLU A 36 -0.46 -13.78 13.25
C GLU A 36 -0.07 -15.27 13.21
N ARG A 37 -0.31 -15.93 12.05
CA ARG A 37 0.01 -17.36 11.87
C ARG A 37 1.50 -17.63 11.90
N LEU A 38 2.31 -16.72 11.37
CA LEU A 38 3.77 -16.78 11.39
C LEU A 38 4.28 -15.99 12.60
N ARG A 39 4.86 -16.67 13.59
CA ARG A 39 5.41 -16.02 14.79
C ARG A 39 6.77 -15.40 14.51
N LEU A 40 6.90 -14.12 14.84
CA LEU A 40 8.12 -13.35 14.80
C LEU A 40 8.56 -13.00 16.22
N TYR A 41 9.84 -13.19 16.48
CA TYR A 41 10.51 -12.84 17.73
C TYR A 41 11.55 -11.77 17.46
N ASP A 42 11.83 -10.96 18.47
CA ASP A 42 12.91 -9.98 18.40
C ASP A 42 14.27 -10.68 18.25
N GLU A 43 15.14 -10.15 17.37
CA GLU A 43 16.41 -10.79 17.06
C GLU A 43 17.41 -10.72 18.22
N GLU A 44 17.43 -9.61 18.97
CA GLU A 44 18.34 -9.42 20.10
C GLU A 44 17.92 -10.30 21.27
N GLN A 45 16.62 -10.38 21.57
CA GLN A 45 16.11 -11.29 22.61
C GLN A 45 16.39 -12.74 22.28
N VAL A 46 16.22 -13.15 21.02
CA VAL A 46 16.51 -14.53 20.67
C VAL A 46 18.00 -14.83 20.84
N ARG A 47 18.89 -13.94 20.39
CA ARG A 47 20.33 -14.12 20.56
C ARG A 47 20.71 -14.17 22.03
N ALA A 48 20.17 -13.27 22.85
CA ALA A 48 20.39 -13.29 24.29
C ALA A 48 19.92 -14.62 24.92
N TYR A 49 18.76 -15.15 24.52
CA TYR A 49 18.27 -16.45 25.00
C TYR A 49 19.20 -17.61 24.59
N LEU A 50 19.66 -17.62 23.33
CA LEU A 50 20.56 -18.65 22.82
C LEU A 50 21.94 -18.59 23.49
N ASP A 51 22.44 -17.38 23.77
CA ASP A 51 23.69 -17.13 24.49
C ASP A 51 23.56 -17.39 26.00
N GLY A 52 22.34 -17.63 26.52
CA GLY A 52 22.07 -17.80 27.95
C GLY A 52 22.19 -16.50 28.76
N LYS A 53 22.17 -15.34 28.11
CA LYS A 53 22.20 -14.00 28.74
C LYS A 53 20.82 -13.63 29.27
N SER A 54 20.74 -12.77 30.28
CA SER A 54 19.48 -12.17 30.73
C SER A 54 19.03 -11.03 29.82
N TRP A 55 17.71 -10.81 29.74
CA TRP A 55 17.11 -9.67 29.07
C TRP A 55 16.06 -9.00 29.98
N PRO A 56 16.00 -7.66 30.10
CA PRO A 56 16.88 -6.67 29.47
C PRO A 56 18.35 -6.88 29.89
N PRO A 57 19.33 -6.48 29.05
CA PRO A 57 20.73 -6.54 29.45
C PRO A 57 20.88 -5.66 30.69
N VAL A 58 21.17 -6.28 31.84
CA VAL A 58 21.55 -5.54 33.04
C VAL A 58 22.87 -4.88 32.67
N ALA A 59 22.92 -3.55 32.70
CA ALA A 59 24.20 -2.85 32.53
C ALA A 59 25.14 -3.39 33.62
N ASP A 60 26.33 -3.85 33.23
CA ASP A 60 27.39 -4.14 34.20
C ASP A 60 27.54 -2.89 35.09
N ASP A 61 27.57 -3.10 36.41
CA ASP A 61 27.45 -2.09 37.49
C ASP A 61 28.57 -1.02 37.52
N GLU A 62 28.80 -0.24 36.47
CA GLU A 62 29.77 0.88 36.50
C GLU A 62 29.17 2.28 36.29
N ASP A 63 27.89 2.43 35.90
CA ASP A 63 27.28 3.74 35.66
C ASP A 63 25.90 3.94 36.33
N GLN A 64 25.69 3.42 37.54
CA GLN A 64 24.56 3.87 38.38
C GLN A 64 24.92 5.20 39.06
N GLU A 65 24.58 6.33 38.42
CA GLU A 65 24.33 7.58 39.15
C GLU A 65 23.29 7.30 40.24
N PRO A 66 23.48 7.77 41.50
CA PRO A 66 22.52 7.50 42.56
C PRO A 66 21.25 8.31 42.33
N ALA A 67 20.27 7.70 41.67
CA ALA A 67 18.94 8.27 41.54
C ALA A 67 18.27 8.30 42.91
N ALA A 68 17.82 9.49 43.27
CA ALA A 68 17.15 9.82 44.51
C ALA A 68 15.97 8.91 44.83
N GLU A 69 15.78 8.76 46.14
CA GLU A 69 14.67 8.14 46.85
C GLU A 69 13.30 8.51 46.24
N ASP A 70 12.35 7.55 46.32
CA ASP A 70 10.92 7.63 45.95
C ASP A 70 10.49 7.06 44.58
N GLN A 71 10.81 5.79 44.30
CA GLN A 71 10.03 4.97 43.36
C GLN A 71 9.33 3.81 44.08
N GLU A 72 7.99 3.83 44.05
CA GLU A 72 7.13 2.78 44.60
C GLU A 72 7.41 1.40 43.97
N PRO A 73 7.25 0.30 44.72
CA PRO A 73 7.58 -1.03 44.24
C PRO A 73 6.57 -1.48 43.17
N VAL A 74 6.98 -1.46 41.91
CA VAL A 74 6.25 -2.17 40.85
C VAL A 74 6.35 -3.67 41.12
N ALA A 75 5.17 -4.26 41.32
CA ALA A 75 4.97 -5.66 41.65
C ALA A 75 5.84 -6.59 40.81
N GLU A 76 6.53 -7.50 41.49
CA GLU A 76 7.15 -8.68 40.92
C GLU A 76 6.04 -9.50 40.22
N ASP A 77 5.90 -9.31 38.91
CA ASP A 77 5.09 -10.20 38.09
C ASP A 77 5.86 -11.51 38.00
N ASP A 78 5.29 -12.56 38.60
CA ASP A 78 5.77 -13.94 38.74
C ASP A 78 5.79 -14.68 37.38
N SER A 79 6.08 -13.93 36.32
CA SER A 79 6.17 -14.33 34.94
C SER A 79 7.64 -14.49 34.61
N ASN A 80 8.15 -15.72 34.54
CA ASN A 80 9.50 -16.06 34.04
C ASN A 80 9.73 -15.69 32.55
N ALA A 81 8.90 -14.79 31.99
CA ALA A 81 8.90 -14.28 30.64
C ALA A 81 9.62 -12.93 30.57
N TRP A 82 10.47 -12.76 29.56
CA TRP A 82 11.16 -11.50 29.33
C TRP A 82 10.19 -10.41 28.91
N PRO A 83 10.41 -9.16 29.34
CA PRO A 83 9.65 -8.04 28.83
C PRO A 83 9.87 -7.95 27.31
N THR A 84 8.85 -7.56 26.55
CA THR A 84 9.01 -7.30 25.11
C THR A 84 10.13 -6.28 24.91
N ALA A 85 11.12 -6.59 24.06
CA ALA A 85 12.33 -5.78 23.87
C ALA A 85 12.05 -4.32 23.57
N VAL A 86 10.90 -4.05 22.98
CA VAL A 86 10.38 -2.71 22.78
C VAL A 86 8.97 -2.69 23.39
N PRO A 87 8.65 -1.77 24.31
CA PRO A 87 7.28 -1.65 24.82
C PRO A 87 6.36 -1.42 23.63
N GLN A 88 5.17 -2.02 23.68
CA GLN A 88 4.20 -1.94 22.60
C GLN A 88 3.91 -0.47 22.28
N GLY A 89 4.47 0.04 21.17
CA GLY A 89 4.34 1.44 20.75
C GLY A 89 5.63 2.26 20.65
N ALA A 90 6.80 1.79 21.12
CA ALA A 90 8.07 2.40 20.70
C ALA A 90 8.46 1.80 19.34
N GLU A 91 8.44 2.63 18.31
CA GLU A 91 8.63 2.21 16.93
C GLU A 91 10.11 2.34 16.55
N HIS A 92 10.80 1.24 16.26
CA HIS A 92 12.20 1.30 15.82
C HIS A 92 12.26 1.58 14.30
N PRO A 93 13.18 2.43 13.81
CA PRO A 93 13.30 2.75 12.38
C PRO A 93 13.59 1.53 11.50
N ASP A 94 14.23 0.50 12.05
CA ASP A 94 14.61 -0.70 11.29
C ASP A 94 13.56 -1.81 11.37
N ASP A 95 12.42 -1.55 12.02
CA ASP A 95 11.34 -2.52 12.11
C ASP A 95 10.85 -2.88 10.71
N LEU A 96 10.82 -4.19 10.46
CA LEU A 96 10.32 -4.74 9.21
C LEU A 96 8.80 -4.74 9.25
N LEU A 97 8.21 -3.89 8.41
CA LEU A 97 6.78 -3.74 8.24
C LEU A 97 6.28 -4.62 7.11
N THR A 98 5.10 -5.22 7.31
CA THR A 98 4.33 -5.86 6.25
C THR A 98 3.82 -4.83 5.23
N ASP A 99 3.31 -5.29 4.08
CA ASP A 99 2.66 -4.40 3.10
C ASP A 99 1.49 -3.62 3.71
N LYS A 100 0.72 -4.25 4.60
CA LYS A 100 -0.37 -3.61 5.33
C LYS A 100 0.11 -2.53 6.30
N GLU A 101 1.14 -2.81 7.10
CA GLU A 101 1.70 -1.83 8.06
C GLU A 101 2.38 -0.68 7.33
N THR A 102 3.14 -0.98 6.27
CA THR A 102 3.74 0.03 5.38
C THR A 102 2.67 0.93 4.78
N ALA A 103 1.55 0.37 4.34
CA ALA A 103 0.43 1.12 3.81
C ALA A 103 -0.19 2.06 4.85
N ASN A 104 -0.29 1.60 6.11
CA ASN A 104 -0.79 2.44 7.21
C ASN A 104 0.15 3.63 7.47
N VAL A 105 1.47 3.42 7.49
CA VAL A 105 2.46 4.50 7.67
C VAL A 105 2.34 5.55 6.56
N LEU A 106 2.15 5.11 5.32
CA LEU A 106 2.03 5.97 4.14
C LEU A 106 0.62 6.54 3.93
N GLY A 107 -0.40 6.08 4.68
CA GLY A 107 -1.79 6.50 4.52
C GLY A 107 -2.47 5.99 3.24
N ILE A 108 -2.03 4.85 2.70
CA ILE A 108 -2.47 4.31 1.40
C ILE A 108 -3.03 2.89 1.52
N ARG A 109 -3.36 2.26 0.38
CA ARG A 109 -3.79 0.86 0.33
C ARG A 109 -2.59 -0.09 0.21
N ASP A 110 -2.73 -1.28 0.79
CA ASP A 110 -1.76 -2.38 0.72
C ASP A 110 -1.34 -2.74 -0.71
N ALA A 111 -2.29 -2.83 -1.64
CA ALA A 111 -2.02 -3.09 -3.05
C ALA A 111 -1.16 -1.99 -3.71
N THR A 112 -1.29 -0.74 -3.23
CA THR A 112 -0.52 0.40 -3.75
C THR A 112 0.94 0.32 -3.32
N VAL A 113 1.24 -0.19 -2.12
CA VAL A 113 2.62 -0.45 -1.67
C VAL A 113 3.32 -1.42 -2.64
N ARG A 114 2.65 -2.51 -3.03
CA ARG A 114 3.19 -3.49 -3.98
C ARG A 114 3.41 -2.88 -5.38
N ALA A 115 2.48 -2.06 -5.86
CA ALA A 115 2.64 -1.34 -7.12
C ALA A 115 3.81 -0.36 -7.08
N TYR A 116 4.02 0.31 -5.94
CA TYR A 116 5.13 1.25 -5.73
C TYR A 116 6.49 0.58 -5.69
N ALA A 117 6.55 -0.60 -5.08
CA ALA A 117 7.74 -1.45 -5.13
C ALA A 117 8.09 -1.88 -6.57
N THR A 118 7.08 -2.15 -7.39
CA THR A 118 7.28 -2.56 -8.79
C THR A 118 7.67 -1.39 -9.70
N THR A 119 7.13 -0.21 -9.44
CA THR A 119 7.41 1.01 -10.23
C THR A 119 8.70 1.73 -9.81
N GLY A 120 9.36 1.25 -8.75
CA GLY A 120 10.60 1.84 -8.22
C GLY A 120 10.39 3.09 -7.34
N TYR A 121 9.13 3.44 -7.06
CA TYR A 121 8.80 4.56 -6.17
C TYR A 121 8.98 4.22 -4.67
N LEU A 122 8.78 2.95 -4.33
CA LEU A 122 9.30 2.33 -3.11
C LEU A 122 10.38 1.32 -3.51
N PRO A 123 11.36 1.03 -2.63
CA PRO A 123 12.26 -0.08 -2.88
C PRO A 123 11.46 -1.39 -2.94
N ALA A 124 12.01 -2.38 -3.63
CA ALA A 124 11.37 -3.69 -3.85
C ALA A 124 10.97 -4.41 -2.54
N GLY A 125 11.55 -4.01 -1.41
CA GLY A 125 11.38 -4.64 -0.11
C GLY A 125 12.32 -5.84 0.07
N ILE A 126 12.40 -6.34 1.29
CA ILE A 126 13.23 -7.48 1.68
C ILE A 126 12.32 -8.70 1.73
N GLU A 127 12.63 -9.72 0.95
CA GLU A 127 11.91 -10.98 1.02
C GLU A 127 12.35 -11.79 2.23
N ARG A 128 11.42 -12.08 3.13
CA ARG A 128 11.61 -12.97 4.29
C ARG A 128 10.39 -13.85 4.44
N HIS A 129 10.61 -15.16 4.51
CA HIS A 129 9.56 -16.17 4.73
C HIS A 129 8.44 -16.15 3.69
N GLY A 130 8.80 -15.92 2.41
CA GLY A 130 7.85 -15.87 1.30
C GLY A 130 6.93 -14.64 1.28
N ARG A 131 7.24 -13.63 2.09
CA ARG A 131 6.58 -12.33 2.09
C ARG A 131 7.60 -11.20 1.96
N THR A 132 7.20 -10.10 1.35
CA THR A 132 8.00 -8.89 1.24
C THR A 132 7.78 -7.99 2.46
N TRP A 133 8.88 -7.46 2.98
CA TRP A 133 8.92 -6.60 4.15
C TRP A 133 9.63 -5.29 3.83
N TRP A 134 9.19 -4.18 4.42
CA TRP A 134 9.81 -2.87 4.23
C TRP A 134 10.28 -2.32 5.58
N PRO A 135 11.52 -1.81 5.70
CA PRO A 135 11.95 -1.12 6.90
C PRO A 135 11.09 0.13 7.16
N ARG A 136 10.69 0.36 8.42
CA ARG A 136 9.87 1.52 8.82
C ARG A 136 10.49 2.84 8.37
N ARG A 137 11.81 3.02 8.52
CA ARG A 137 12.56 4.20 8.09
C ARG A 137 12.35 4.56 6.62
N VAL A 138 12.12 3.58 5.76
CA VAL A 138 11.86 3.80 4.33
C VAL A 138 10.47 4.39 4.14
N ALA A 139 9.48 3.83 4.82
CA ALA A 139 8.10 4.31 4.75
C ALA A 139 7.99 5.71 5.35
N GLU A 140 8.63 5.96 6.51
CA GLU A 140 8.67 7.27 7.16
C GLU A 140 9.41 8.31 6.34
N ALA A 141 10.61 8.01 5.85
CA ALA A 141 11.35 8.93 4.99
C ALA A 141 10.55 9.32 3.74
N ARG A 142 9.71 8.40 3.21
CA ARG A 142 8.83 8.70 2.07
C ARG A 142 7.63 9.54 2.46
N ARG A 143 7.01 9.24 3.60
CA ARG A 143 5.93 10.06 4.17
C ARG A 143 6.41 11.49 4.39
N ASP A 144 7.59 11.64 4.98
CA ASP A 144 8.18 12.92 5.35
C ASP A 144 8.72 13.69 4.13
N ALA A 145 9.09 13.00 3.05
CA ALA A 145 9.43 13.61 1.76
C ALA A 145 8.22 14.25 1.05
N ASP A 146 6.98 13.96 1.50
CA ASP A 146 5.70 14.46 0.99
C ASP A 146 5.55 14.39 -0.56
N ASP A 147 6.28 13.48 -1.20
CA ASP A 147 6.31 13.35 -2.66
C ASP A 147 5.31 12.30 -3.17
N GLN A 148 4.21 12.14 -2.44
CA GLN A 148 3.20 11.11 -2.62
C GLN A 148 2.65 11.08 -4.06
N HIS A 149 3.11 10.09 -4.82
CA HIS A 149 2.77 9.89 -6.25
C HIS A 149 1.29 9.46 -6.47
N HIS A 150 0.48 9.38 -5.41
CA HIS A 150 -0.94 8.97 -5.46
C HIS A 150 -1.86 10.05 -5.99
N GLN A 151 -1.39 11.30 -6.01
CA GLN A 151 -2.06 12.32 -6.79
C GLN A 151 -1.83 12.00 -8.27
N THR A 152 -2.63 11.09 -8.82
CA THR A 152 -3.02 11.25 -10.22
C THR A 152 -3.66 12.63 -10.24
N PRO A 153 -3.05 13.66 -10.85
CA PRO A 153 -3.74 14.93 -10.97
C PRO A 153 -5.05 14.60 -11.67
N GLY A 154 -6.17 14.79 -10.97
CA GLY A 154 -7.48 14.60 -11.58
C GLY A 154 -7.48 15.31 -12.93
N ARG A 155 -8.17 14.73 -13.93
CA ARG A 155 -8.17 15.20 -15.32
C ARG A 155 -8.09 16.73 -15.36
N LYS A 156 -6.94 17.29 -15.74
CA LYS A 156 -6.79 18.73 -15.82
C LYS A 156 -7.82 19.23 -16.83
N PRO A 157 -8.77 20.10 -16.42
CA PRO A 157 -9.69 20.71 -17.37
C PRO A 157 -8.88 21.38 -18.48
N GLY A 158 -9.10 20.97 -19.73
CA GLY A 158 -8.39 21.51 -20.89
C GLY A 158 -7.18 20.70 -21.40
N ASP A 159 -6.82 19.56 -20.79
CA ASP A 159 -5.77 18.69 -21.36
C ASP A 159 -6.20 18.20 -22.76
N PRO A 160 -5.42 18.47 -23.83
CA PRO A 160 -5.76 18.08 -25.20
C PRO A 160 -5.92 16.56 -25.38
N ARG A 161 -5.29 15.72 -24.54
CA ARG A 161 -5.47 14.26 -24.56
C ARG A 161 -6.82 13.81 -23.98
N ASN A 162 -7.47 14.67 -23.20
CA ASN A 162 -8.77 14.44 -22.58
C ASN A 162 -9.91 15.13 -23.33
N ARG A 163 -9.62 15.78 -24.46
CA ARG A 163 -10.65 16.35 -25.32
C ARG A 163 -11.48 15.19 -25.89
N ALA A 164 -12.79 15.21 -25.64
CA ALA A 164 -13.70 14.29 -26.31
C ALA A 164 -13.42 14.35 -27.83
N PRO A 165 -13.38 13.20 -28.53
CA PRO A 165 -13.24 13.18 -29.97
C PRO A 165 -14.26 14.18 -30.54
N ARG A 166 -13.78 15.16 -31.32
CA ARG A 166 -14.70 16.12 -31.96
C ARG A 166 -15.76 15.30 -32.70
N PRO A 167 -17.06 15.63 -32.54
CA PRO A 167 -18.11 14.94 -33.28
C PRO A 167 -17.71 14.88 -34.75
N ARG A 168 -17.57 13.67 -35.30
CA ARG A 168 -17.24 13.50 -36.71
C ARG A 168 -18.36 14.14 -37.51
N HIS A 169 -17.98 15.03 -38.41
CA HIS A 169 -18.89 15.65 -39.35
C HIS A 169 -19.54 14.54 -40.20
N ASP A 170 -20.87 14.50 -40.23
CA ASP A 170 -21.62 13.58 -41.08
C ASP A 170 -21.73 14.20 -42.48
N PRO A 171 -21.14 13.59 -43.52
CA PRO A 171 -21.10 14.18 -44.86
C PRO A 171 -22.50 14.44 -45.44
N ARG A 172 -23.52 13.72 -44.98
CA ARG A 172 -24.91 13.92 -45.42
C ARG A 172 -25.46 15.30 -45.04
N VAL A 173 -24.89 15.95 -44.02
CA VAL A 173 -25.29 17.30 -43.60
C VAL A 173 -24.97 18.34 -44.68
N GLU A 174 -23.89 18.17 -45.46
CA GLU A 174 -23.55 19.06 -46.58
C GLU A 174 -24.56 18.93 -47.70
N GLU A 175 -24.83 17.70 -48.11
CA GLU A 175 -25.78 17.43 -49.18
C GLU A 175 -27.20 17.92 -48.82
N ILE A 176 -27.63 17.70 -47.57
CA ILE A 176 -28.94 18.21 -47.10
C ILE A 176 -28.97 19.74 -47.06
N ALA A 177 -27.89 20.40 -46.65
CA ALA A 177 -27.81 21.86 -46.67
C ALA A 177 -27.91 22.42 -48.09
N GLU A 178 -27.19 21.83 -49.05
CA GLU A 178 -27.25 22.22 -50.47
C GLU A 178 -28.60 21.93 -51.13
N LEU A 179 -29.32 20.90 -50.68
CA LEU A 179 -30.66 20.63 -51.17
C LEU A 179 -31.66 21.61 -50.56
N ALA A 180 -31.49 21.95 -49.28
CA ALA A 180 -32.36 22.89 -48.55
C ALA A 180 -32.28 24.33 -49.07
N THR A 181 -31.16 24.73 -49.69
CA THR A 181 -31.04 26.04 -50.36
C THR A 181 -31.81 26.11 -51.68
N ARG A 182 -32.01 24.97 -52.36
CA ARG A 182 -32.71 24.89 -53.65
C ARG A 182 -34.22 24.75 -53.49
N ALA A 183 -34.68 24.05 -52.46
CA ALA A 183 -36.09 23.84 -52.16
C ALA A 183 -36.30 23.54 -50.67
N PRO A 184 -37.47 23.84 -50.09
CA PRO A 184 -37.76 23.46 -48.71
C PRO A 184 -37.80 21.93 -48.57
N LEU A 185 -36.87 21.35 -47.79
CA LEU A 185 -36.89 19.93 -47.44
C LEU A 185 -37.65 19.66 -46.15
N THR A 186 -38.49 18.62 -46.18
CA THR A 186 -39.13 18.07 -44.98
C THR A 186 -38.34 16.88 -44.42
N THR A 187 -38.70 16.45 -43.21
CA THR A 187 -38.09 15.26 -42.59
C THR A 187 -38.39 14.00 -43.40
N ALA A 188 -39.58 13.88 -43.99
CA ALA A 188 -39.96 12.73 -44.82
C ALA A 188 -39.09 12.60 -46.07
N ASP A 189 -38.73 13.73 -46.69
CA ASP A 189 -37.85 13.76 -47.87
C ASP A 189 -36.44 13.25 -47.53
N VAL A 190 -35.93 13.62 -46.34
CA VAL A 190 -34.63 13.15 -45.85
C VAL A 190 -34.66 11.66 -45.51
N VAL A 191 -35.74 11.17 -44.90
CA VAL A 191 -35.94 9.72 -44.63
C VAL A 191 -35.92 8.93 -45.93
N GLN A 192 -36.70 9.36 -46.92
CA GLN A 192 -36.82 8.68 -48.20
C GLN A 192 -35.52 8.69 -48.99
N ARG A 193 -34.82 9.83 -49.03
CA ARG A 193 -33.62 10.02 -49.86
C ARG A 193 -32.36 9.38 -49.27
N PHE A 194 -32.20 9.44 -47.96
CA PHE A 194 -30.99 8.95 -47.28
C PHE A 194 -31.18 7.60 -46.57
N GLY A 195 -32.40 7.04 -46.60
CA GLY A 195 -32.70 5.74 -46.00
C GLY A 195 -32.47 5.69 -44.49
N VAL A 196 -32.66 6.82 -43.79
CA VAL A 196 -32.42 6.95 -42.35
C VAL A 196 -33.73 6.95 -41.57
N GLY A 197 -33.70 6.54 -40.31
CA GLY A 197 -34.85 6.66 -39.41
C GLY A 197 -35.22 8.13 -39.12
N GLU A 198 -36.48 8.37 -38.78
CA GLU A 198 -37.04 9.72 -38.59
C GLU A 198 -36.24 10.59 -37.61
N ARG A 199 -35.85 10.04 -36.45
CA ARG A 199 -35.02 10.75 -35.45
C ARG A 199 -33.65 11.17 -36.00
N THR A 200 -33.07 10.37 -36.90
CA THR A 200 -31.80 10.68 -37.57
C THR A 200 -32.01 11.73 -38.65
N ALA A 201 -33.10 11.64 -39.42
CA ALA A 201 -33.46 12.66 -40.41
C ALA A 201 -33.67 14.04 -39.76
N GLN A 202 -34.40 14.10 -38.64
CA GLN A 202 -34.58 15.33 -37.87
C GLN A 202 -33.25 15.91 -37.39
N ARG A 203 -32.35 15.07 -36.87
CA ARG A 203 -31.00 15.48 -36.44
C ARG A 203 -30.17 16.03 -37.59
N LEU A 204 -30.18 15.38 -38.75
CA LEU A 204 -29.43 15.80 -39.94
C LEU A 204 -29.99 17.11 -40.52
N LEU A 205 -31.30 17.25 -40.58
CA LEU A 205 -31.97 18.46 -41.05
C LEU A 205 -31.70 19.65 -40.11
N ALA A 206 -31.73 19.44 -38.80
CA ALA A 206 -31.36 20.47 -37.83
C ALA A 206 -29.89 20.89 -37.96
N ALA A 207 -28.97 19.93 -38.08
CA ALA A 207 -27.55 20.21 -38.29
C ALA A 207 -27.28 20.97 -39.60
N ALA A 208 -28.02 20.65 -40.67
CA ALA A 208 -27.90 21.34 -41.95
C ALA A 208 -28.36 22.81 -41.87
N ARG A 209 -29.41 23.10 -41.10
CA ARG A 209 -29.90 24.47 -40.87
C ARG A 209 -28.90 25.32 -40.08
N THR A 210 -28.39 24.79 -38.96
CA THR A 210 -27.38 25.50 -38.15
C THR A 210 -26.12 25.83 -38.95
N ARG A 211 -25.77 24.98 -39.93
CA ARG A 211 -24.65 25.25 -40.84
C ARG A 211 -24.97 26.32 -41.89
N ALA A 212 -26.19 26.35 -42.44
CA ALA A 212 -26.58 27.39 -43.39
C ALA A 212 -26.64 28.79 -42.74
N GLU A 213 -26.81 28.83 -41.41
CA GLU A 213 -26.80 30.06 -40.60
C GLU A 213 -25.40 30.49 -40.12
N SER A 214 -24.37 29.65 -40.29
CA SER A 214 -22.97 29.92 -39.88
C SER A 214 -22.10 30.35 -41.06
#